data_AF-A0A2T5LMQ5-F1
#
_entry.id   AF-A0A2T5LMQ5-F1
#
_cell.length_a   1.000
_cell.length_b   1.000
_cell.length_c   1.000
_cell.angle_alpha   90.00
_cell.angle_beta   90.00
_cell.angle_gamma   90.00
#
_symmetry.space_group_name_H-M   'P 1'
#
loop_
_entity.id
_entity.type
_entity.pdbx_description
1 polymer ?
#
loop_
_entity_poly.entity_id
_entity_poly.type
_entity_poly.pdbx_seq_one_letter_code
_entity_poly.pdbx_strand_id
1 'polypeptide(L)'
;MPRLNLTSRNAIERLRAYTPPPTNYDLVPLSRRAAVLVLLYTDAKGDLRPLMVNTIDAGQAALPGGKSDSLEETPFQTARREANEEIGLPNIHHHLPRPFAVQHLCESSLLPWPARNSSCGGKRNGIGGHGRSGMDLVGEHRNSKVSLPEDGSLCNNLMFDMNHVVLVLK
;
A
#
# COMPACT_ATOMS: atom_id res chain seq x y z
N MET A 1 16.89 7.80 26.10
CA MET A 1 16.91 6.70 25.12
C MET A 1 18.26 5.99 25.14
N PRO A 2 18.32 4.70 24.79
CA PRO A 2 19.56 3.99 24.54
C PRO A 2 20.39 4.72 23.48
N ARG A 3 21.73 4.69 23.59
CA ARG A 3 22.58 5.27 22.56
C ARG A 3 22.51 4.40 21.30
N LEU A 4 22.28 5.03 20.15
CA LEU A 4 22.38 4.39 18.84
C LEU A 4 23.74 3.72 18.68
N ASN A 5 23.75 2.46 18.24
CA ASN A 5 24.99 1.81 17.84
C ASN A 5 25.55 2.43 16.54
N LEU A 6 26.77 2.06 16.17
CA LEU A 6 27.46 2.65 15.01
C LEU A 6 26.71 2.38 13.70
N THR A 7 26.22 1.15 13.52
CA THR A 7 25.48 0.73 12.33
C THR A 7 24.21 1.55 12.14
N SER A 8 23.40 1.67 13.19
CA SER A 8 22.18 2.46 13.23
C SER A 8 22.43 3.94 12.94
N ARG A 9 23.49 4.51 13.52
CA ARG A 9 23.86 5.91 13.26
C ARG A 9 24.22 6.12 11.80
N ASN A 10 25.05 5.25 11.23
CA ASN A 10 25.43 5.31 9.83
C ASN A 10 24.23 5.12 8.89
N ALA A 11 23.26 4.29 9.27
CA ALA A 11 22.01 4.12 8.52
C ALA A 11 21.18 5.41 8.50
N ILE A 12 21.06 6.10 9.64
CA ILE A 12 20.37 7.40 9.71
C ILE A 12 21.07 8.44 8.82
N GLU A 13 22.41 8.52 8.85
CA GLU A 13 23.11 9.48 7.98
C GLU A 13 22.93 9.16 6.49
N ARG A 14 22.86 7.87 6.11
CA ARG A 14 22.52 7.48 4.73
C ARG A 14 21.12 7.89 4.34
N LEU A 15 20.14 7.72 5.23
CA LEU A 15 18.76 8.13 4.98
C LEU A 15 18.63 9.66 4.87
N ARG A 16 19.40 10.42 5.64
CA ARG A 16 19.45 11.89 5.50
C ARG A 16 20.09 12.36 4.20
N ALA A 17 21.09 11.63 3.72
CA ALA A 17 21.77 11.93 2.45
C ALA A 17 21.02 11.38 1.22
N TYR A 18 19.96 10.58 1.43
CA TYR A 18 19.20 9.97 0.35
C TYR A 18 18.41 11.03 -0.43
N THR A 19 18.63 11.08 -1.75
CA THR A 19 17.85 11.92 -2.66
C THR A 19 16.85 11.03 -3.40
N PRO A 20 15.55 11.15 -3.14
CA PRO A 20 14.56 10.33 -3.82
C PRO A 20 14.44 10.68 -5.31
N PRO A 21 14.04 9.70 -6.14
CA PRO A 21 13.58 10.01 -7.49
C PRO A 21 12.30 10.85 -7.45
N PRO A 22 11.93 11.53 -8.55
CA PRO A 22 10.67 12.25 -8.64
C PRO A 22 9.47 11.33 -8.38
N THR A 23 8.51 11.83 -7.59
CA THR A 23 7.26 11.11 -7.27
C THR A 23 6.17 11.41 -8.30
N ASN A 24 5.29 10.44 -8.57
CA ASN A 24 4.08 10.64 -9.38
C ASN A 24 2.84 10.86 -8.50
N TYR A 25 3.02 11.05 -7.19
CA TYR A 25 1.91 11.14 -6.24
C TYR A 25 0.87 12.18 -6.67
N ASP A 26 1.32 13.35 -7.11
CA ASP A 26 0.45 14.42 -7.55
C ASP A 26 -0.14 14.19 -8.96
N LEU A 27 0.44 13.27 -9.72
CA LEU A 27 0.04 12.95 -11.09
C LEU A 27 -1.03 11.84 -11.17
N VAL A 28 -1.22 11.08 -10.09
CA VAL A 28 -2.25 10.04 -10.03
C VAL A 28 -3.55 10.58 -9.42
N PRO A 29 -4.73 10.05 -9.84
CA PRO A 29 -6.01 10.44 -9.27
C PRO A 29 -6.08 10.07 -7.78
N LEU A 30 -6.89 10.80 -7.01
CA LEU A 30 -7.07 10.61 -5.57
C LEU A 30 -7.37 9.16 -5.17
N SER A 31 -8.10 8.42 -6.02
CA SER A 31 -8.39 6.99 -5.79
C SER A 31 -7.15 6.10 -5.69
N ARG A 32 -5.98 6.59 -6.14
CA ARG A 32 -4.71 5.86 -6.21
C ARG A 32 -3.58 6.48 -5.38
N ARG A 33 -3.86 7.58 -4.67
CA ARG A 33 -2.89 8.22 -3.77
C ARG A 33 -2.91 7.54 -2.42
N ALA A 34 -1.77 7.00 -2.02
CA ALA A 34 -1.59 6.40 -0.70
C ALA A 34 -0.21 6.70 -0.15
N ALA A 35 -0.10 6.79 1.17
CA ALA A 35 1.18 7.01 1.83
C ALA A 35 1.30 6.12 3.07
N VAL A 36 2.53 5.66 3.30
CA VAL A 36 2.88 4.74 4.37
C VAL A 36 4.01 5.34 5.19
N LEU A 37 3.91 5.21 6.51
CA LEU A 37 4.88 5.68 7.48
C LEU A 37 5.84 4.55 7.91
N VAL A 38 7.13 4.74 7.64
CA VAL A 38 8.21 3.94 8.24
C VAL A 38 8.69 4.67 9.50
N LEU A 39 8.11 4.32 10.65
CA LEU A 39 8.53 4.87 11.94
C LEU A 39 9.63 4.01 12.57
N LEU A 40 10.85 4.53 12.63
CA LEU A 40 12.00 3.85 13.21
C LEU A 40 12.20 4.25 14.68
N TYR A 41 12.42 3.25 15.52
CA TYR A 41 12.79 3.42 16.93
C TYR A 41 14.02 2.59 17.28
N THR A 42 14.67 2.91 18.40
CA THR A 42 15.82 2.16 18.89
C THR A 42 15.41 1.14 19.93
N ASP A 43 15.92 -0.08 19.80
CA ASP A 43 15.80 -1.07 20.88
C ASP A 43 16.84 -0.86 21.99
N ALA A 44 16.81 -1.73 23.00
CA ALA A 44 17.74 -1.68 24.14
C ALA A 44 19.22 -1.87 23.75
N LYS A 45 19.51 -2.47 22.59
CA LYS A 45 20.86 -2.67 22.05
C LYS A 45 21.31 -1.49 21.17
N GLY A 46 20.42 -0.54 20.89
CA GLY A 46 20.67 0.59 20.00
C GLY A 46 20.50 0.26 18.52
N ASP A 47 19.86 -0.86 18.19
CA ASP A 47 19.47 -1.23 16.82
C ASP A 47 18.19 -0.49 16.41
N LEU A 48 18.14 -0.02 15.17
CA LEU A 48 16.93 0.57 14.59
C LEU A 48 15.94 -0.51 14.17
N ARG A 49 14.68 -0.33 14.56
CA ARG A 49 13.57 -1.21 14.22
C ARG A 49 12.40 -0.41 13.67
N PRO A 50 11.73 -0.86 12.60
CA PRO A 50 10.48 -0.28 12.18
C PRO A 50 9.38 -0.67 13.15
N LEU A 51 8.50 0.28 13.46
CA LEU A 51 7.22 0.00 14.08
C LEU A 51 6.32 -0.67 13.04
N MET A 52 5.71 -1.79 13.42
CA MET A 52 4.74 -2.51 12.60
C MET A 52 3.44 -2.64 13.38
N VAL A 53 2.31 -2.54 12.68
CA VAL A 53 0.96 -2.73 13.18
C VAL A 53 0.40 -4.05 12.69
N ASN A 54 -0.45 -4.70 13.49
CA ASN A 54 -1.15 -5.91 13.05
C ASN A 54 -2.45 -5.50 12.38
N THR A 55 -2.67 -5.94 11.14
CA THR A 55 -3.97 -5.73 10.50
C THR A 55 -4.96 -6.78 11.03
N ILE A 56 -6.08 -6.30 11.58
CA ILE A 56 -7.17 -7.13 12.10
C ILE A 56 -7.75 -8.06 11.03
N ASP A 57 -7.68 -7.67 9.75
CA ASP A 57 -8.32 -8.41 8.65
C ASP A 57 -7.43 -9.49 8.01
N ALA A 58 -6.11 -9.51 8.30
CA ALA A 58 -5.21 -10.47 7.69
C ALA A 58 -4.20 -11.12 8.65
N GLY A 59 -4.12 -10.67 9.91
CA GLY A 59 -3.11 -11.16 10.86
C GLY A 59 -1.68 -10.90 10.39
N GLN A 60 -1.49 -9.97 9.46
CA GLN A 60 -0.20 -9.62 8.88
C GLN A 60 0.31 -8.32 9.51
N ALA A 61 1.62 -8.27 9.71
CA ALA A 61 2.30 -7.07 10.15
C ALA A 61 2.42 -6.10 8.96
N ALA A 62 1.85 -4.91 9.09
CA ALA A 62 1.88 -3.83 8.12
C ALA A 62 2.55 -2.59 8.71
N LEU A 63 2.86 -1.63 7.85
CA LEU A 63 3.31 -0.30 8.26
C LEU A 63 2.08 0.62 8.34
N PRO A 64 2.04 1.58 9.28
CA PRO A 64 0.93 2.51 9.37
C PRO A 64 0.78 3.32 8.09
N GLY A 65 -0.43 3.44 7.56
CA GLY A 65 -0.63 4.15 6.31
C GLY A 65 -1.95 3.83 5.64
N GLY A 66 -2.26 4.60 4.61
CA GLY A 66 -3.56 4.54 4.00
C GLY A 66 -3.69 5.47 2.81
N LYS A 67 -4.94 5.62 2.37
CA LYS A 67 -5.31 6.40 1.21
C LYS A 67 -5.40 7.87 1.58
N SER A 68 -5.03 8.76 0.66
CA SER A 68 -5.24 10.18 0.84
C SER A 68 -6.73 10.56 0.79
N ASP A 69 -7.10 11.54 1.62
CA ASP A 69 -8.47 12.04 1.72
C ASP A 69 -8.76 13.15 0.70
N SER A 70 -7.73 13.88 0.27
CA SER A 70 -7.86 15.04 -0.62
C SER A 70 -6.68 15.18 -1.60
N LEU A 71 -6.85 15.98 -2.65
CA LEU A 71 -5.78 16.19 -3.65
C LEU A 71 -4.67 17.14 -3.14
N GLU A 72 -4.94 17.84 -2.04
CA GLU A 72 -4.06 18.83 -1.42
C GLU A 72 -3.18 18.22 -0.33
N GLU A 73 -3.48 17.01 0.14
CA GLU A 73 -2.63 16.33 1.11
C GLU A 73 -1.30 15.91 0.47
N THR A 74 -0.21 16.22 1.15
CA THR A 74 1.11 15.67 0.84
C THR A 74 1.22 14.22 1.35
N PRO A 75 2.12 13.39 0.78
CA PRO A 75 2.39 12.06 1.31
C PRO A 75 2.71 12.06 2.80
N PHE A 76 3.47 13.06 3.25
CA PHE A 76 3.80 13.28 4.65
C PHE A 76 2.56 13.48 5.53
N GLN A 77 1.61 14.31 5.08
CA GLN A 77 0.35 14.56 5.81
C GLN A 77 -0.52 13.31 5.88
N THR A 78 -0.74 12.63 4.75
CA THR A 78 -1.53 11.38 4.72
C THR A 78 -0.93 10.33 5.66
N ALA A 79 0.38 10.07 5.57
CA ALA A 79 1.03 9.06 6.42
C ALA A 79 0.97 9.41 7.92
N ARG A 80 1.04 10.70 8.28
CA ARG A 80 0.93 11.17 9.66
C ARG A 80 -0.51 11.09 10.20
N ARG A 81 -1.52 11.37 9.37
CA ARG A 81 -2.93 11.22 9.71
C ARG A 81 -3.25 9.76 10.00
N GLU A 82 -2.91 8.86 9.08
CA GLU A 82 -3.15 7.42 9.22
C GLU A 82 -2.44 6.85 10.46
N ALA A 83 -1.18 7.22 10.70
CA ALA A 83 -0.48 6.82 11.92
C ALA A 83 -1.10 7.39 13.21
N ASN A 84 -1.78 8.54 13.14
CA ASN A 84 -2.51 9.05 14.31
C ASN A 84 -3.73 8.17 14.61
N GLU A 85 -4.47 7.75 13.59
CA GLU A 85 -5.68 6.93 13.72
C GLU A 85 -5.35 5.49 14.16
N GLU A 86 -4.29 4.88 13.59
CA GLU A 86 -3.97 3.49 13.84
C GLU A 86 -3.17 3.25 15.14
N ILE A 87 -2.21 4.12 15.46
CA ILE A 87 -1.28 3.92 16.59
C ILE A 87 -1.26 5.08 17.60
N GLY A 88 -2.09 6.10 17.41
CA GLY A 88 -2.15 7.26 18.31
C GLY A 88 -0.92 8.16 18.23
N LEU A 89 -0.12 8.08 17.16
CA LEU A 89 1.04 8.94 16.98
C LEU A 89 0.56 10.40 16.86
N PRO A 90 1.02 11.36 17.69
CA PRO A 90 0.54 12.74 17.59
C PRO A 90 0.74 13.29 16.19
N ASN A 91 -0.27 13.98 15.66
CA ASN A 91 -0.24 14.56 14.31
C ASN A 91 0.82 15.68 14.18
N ILE A 92 1.09 16.20 12.98
CA ILE A 92 2.17 17.15 12.63
C ILE A 92 2.27 18.35 13.58
N HIS A 93 1.14 18.87 14.05
CA HIS A 93 1.08 20.05 14.93
C HIS A 93 1.14 19.73 16.43
N HIS A 94 1.24 18.46 16.79
CA HIS A 94 1.25 18.01 18.19
C HIS A 94 2.61 17.46 18.56
N HIS A 95 3.13 17.91 19.70
CA HIS A 95 4.39 17.42 20.22
C HIS A 95 4.22 16.11 20.98
N LEU A 96 5.19 15.22 20.81
CA LEU A 96 5.33 14.09 21.71
C LEU A 96 5.76 14.56 23.10
N PRO A 97 5.38 13.83 24.17
CA PRO A 97 5.88 14.10 25.51
C PRO A 97 7.40 13.96 25.54
N ARG A 98 8.08 14.85 26.27
CA ARG A 98 9.53 14.72 26.48
C ARG A 98 9.86 13.37 27.13
N PRO A 99 10.99 12.72 26.78
CA PRO A 99 12.07 13.20 25.92
C PRO A 99 11.88 12.93 24.42
N PHE A 100 10.71 12.43 24.00
CA PHE A 100 10.51 11.91 22.64
C PHE A 100 10.36 13.02 21.60
N ALA A 101 11.02 12.87 20.46
CA ALA A 101 10.85 13.74 19.30
C ALA A 101 10.81 12.92 18.00
N VAL A 102 9.97 13.34 17.06
CA VAL A 102 9.91 12.76 15.71
C VAL A 102 10.75 13.62 14.78
N GLN A 103 11.71 13.00 14.09
CA GLN A 103 12.47 13.64 13.03
C GLN A 103 12.06 13.06 11.66
N HIS A 104 11.74 13.95 10.72
CA HIS A 104 11.62 13.59 9.30
C HIS A 104 12.99 13.39 8.66
N LEU A 105 13.21 12.23 8.02
CA LEU A 105 14.46 11.91 7.35
C LEU A 105 14.36 12.07 5.83
N CYS A 106 13.42 11.36 5.20
CA CYS A 106 13.24 11.38 3.76
C CYS A 106 11.87 10.81 3.37
N GLU A 107 11.49 11.09 2.13
CA GLU A 107 10.35 10.48 1.44
C GLU A 107 10.89 9.64 0.28
N SER A 108 10.20 8.57 -0.09
CA SER A 108 10.58 7.72 -1.21
C SER A 108 9.34 7.21 -1.94
N SER A 109 9.23 7.52 -3.22
CA SER A 109 8.32 6.83 -4.13
C SER A 109 8.99 5.52 -4.54
N LEU A 110 8.52 4.39 -4.01
CA LEU A 110 8.89 3.11 -4.61
C LEU A 110 8.19 3.06 -5.98
N LEU A 111 8.95 2.74 -7.03
CA LEU A 111 8.38 2.40 -8.33
C LEU A 111 7.19 1.45 -8.12
N PRO A 112 6.12 1.60 -8.91
CA PRO A 112 4.83 0.96 -8.66
C PRO A 112 4.99 -0.52 -8.30
N TRP A 113 4.51 -0.89 -7.12
CA TRP A 113 4.51 -2.27 -6.65
C TRP A 113 3.79 -3.14 -7.69
N PRO A 114 4.46 -4.11 -8.34
CA PRO A 114 3.75 -5.05 -9.18
C PRO A 114 2.90 -5.89 -8.22
N ALA A 115 1.58 -5.72 -8.29
CA ALA A 115 0.63 -6.59 -7.62
C ALA A 115 1.04 -8.04 -7.93
N ARG A 116 1.54 -8.77 -6.94
CA ARG A 116 1.70 -10.22 -7.10
C ARG A 116 0.32 -10.73 -7.45
N ASN A 117 0.20 -11.37 -8.60
CA ASN A 117 -1.01 -12.04 -9.06
C ASN A 117 -1.41 -13.11 -8.04
N SER A 118 -2.08 -12.74 -6.96
CA SER A 118 -2.91 -13.66 -6.19
C SER A 118 -4.10 -13.93 -7.09
N SER A 119 -4.01 -15.00 -7.87
CA SER A 119 -5.15 -15.65 -8.50
C SER A 119 -6.24 -15.79 -7.44
N CYS A 120 -7.21 -14.87 -7.44
CA CYS A 120 -8.47 -15.06 -6.74
C CYS A 120 -9.02 -16.39 -7.25
N GLY A 121 -9.01 -17.40 -6.38
CA GLY A 121 -9.46 -18.74 -6.71
C GLY A 121 -10.91 -18.69 -7.13
N GLY A 122 -11.14 -18.66 -8.44
CA GLY A 122 -12.44 -18.94 -9.02
C GLY A 122 -12.86 -20.32 -8.55
N LYS A 123 -13.93 -20.39 -7.74
CA LYS A 123 -14.62 -21.63 -7.45
C LYS A 123 -14.98 -22.26 -8.79
N ARG A 124 -14.32 -23.36 -9.14
CA ARG A 124 -14.75 -24.22 -10.24
C ARG A 124 -16.10 -24.82 -9.85
N ASN A 125 -17.17 -24.32 -10.46
CA ASN A 125 -18.45 -25.03 -10.49
C ASN A 125 -18.23 -26.30 -11.32
N GLY A 126 -17.95 -27.41 -10.65
CA GLY A 126 -17.94 -28.73 -11.27
C GLY A 126 -19.38 -29.17 -11.53
N ILE A 127 -19.87 -28.95 -12.74
CA ILE A 127 -21.02 -29.66 -13.28
C ILE A 127 -20.51 -30.53 -14.43
N GLY A 128 -20.48 -31.84 -14.21
CA GLY A 128 -20.26 -32.86 -15.22
C GLY A 128 -20.64 -34.21 -14.58
N GLY A 129 -21.41 -35.10 -15.19
CA GLY A 129 -21.99 -35.15 -16.52
C GLY A 129 -22.19 -36.62 -16.88
N HIS A 130 -23.45 -37.05 -17.06
CA HIS A 130 -23.88 -38.30 -17.70
C HIS A 130 -25.34 -38.04 -18.12
N GLY A 131 -25.88 -38.29 -19.31
CA GLY A 131 -25.43 -38.86 -20.57
C GLY A 131 -26.70 -39.22 -21.37
N ARG A 132 -26.58 -39.24 -22.72
CA ARG A 132 -27.45 -39.91 -23.73
C ARG A 132 -28.60 -39.15 -24.43
N SER A 133 -28.44 -39.11 -25.76
CA SER A 133 -29.36 -39.41 -26.89
C SER A 133 -30.56 -38.52 -27.25
N GLY A 134 -30.69 -38.27 -28.56
CA GLY A 134 -31.86 -37.75 -29.30
C GLY A 134 -31.44 -36.57 -30.20
N MET A 135 -31.07 -36.75 -31.48
CA MET A 135 -31.97 -36.80 -32.65
C MET A 135 -33.06 -35.71 -32.63
N ASP A 136 -32.91 -34.67 -33.45
CA ASP A 136 -33.91 -34.26 -34.45
C ASP A 136 -33.53 -32.97 -35.21
N LEU A 137 -34.23 -32.80 -36.33
CA LEU A 137 -33.90 -32.12 -37.58
C LEU A 137 -34.32 -30.64 -37.67
N VAL A 138 -33.70 -29.94 -38.63
CA VAL A 138 -34.23 -28.82 -39.47
C VAL A 138 -34.36 -27.42 -38.84
N GLY A 139 -33.89 -26.41 -39.59
CA GLY A 139 -34.39 -25.03 -39.44
C GLY A 139 -33.44 -23.94 -39.94
N GLU A 140 -33.64 -23.51 -41.18
CA GLU A 140 -33.00 -22.39 -41.85
C GLU A 140 -33.52 -21.02 -41.34
N HIS A 141 -32.78 -19.94 -41.69
CA HIS A 141 -33.14 -18.50 -41.69
C HIS A 141 -32.54 -17.53 -40.62
N ARG A 142 -31.65 -16.66 -41.14
CA ARG A 142 -31.58 -15.18 -41.03
C ARG A 142 -31.78 -14.53 -39.64
N ASN A 143 -30.79 -13.80 -39.14
CA ASN A 143 -30.57 -12.36 -39.41
C ASN A 143 -29.73 -11.69 -38.29
N SER A 144 -28.72 -10.93 -38.70
CA SER A 144 -28.12 -9.75 -38.06
C SER A 144 -28.24 -9.52 -36.53
N LYS A 145 -27.09 -9.50 -35.84
CA LYS A 145 -26.73 -8.43 -34.87
C LYS A 145 -25.22 -8.47 -34.59
N VAL A 146 -24.51 -7.48 -35.14
CA VAL A 146 -23.20 -7.04 -34.64
C VAL A 146 -23.47 -6.27 -33.36
N SER A 147 -22.92 -6.67 -32.21
CA SER A 147 -22.11 -5.82 -31.32
C SER A 147 -21.62 -6.57 -30.07
N LEU A 148 -20.28 -6.50 -29.90
CA LEU A 148 -19.48 -6.55 -28.67
C LEU A 148 -19.39 -7.88 -27.90
N PRO A 149 -18.17 -8.41 -27.65
CA PRO A 149 -17.99 -9.53 -26.73
C PRO A 149 -18.24 -9.05 -25.29
N GLU A 150 -19.18 -9.72 -24.63
CA GLU A 150 -19.38 -9.63 -23.18
C GLU A 150 -18.26 -10.34 -22.42
N ASP A 151 -17.99 -9.81 -21.24
CA ASP A 151 -17.32 -10.45 -20.11
C ASP A 151 -15.83 -10.80 -20.26
N GLY A 152 -15.04 -9.77 -20.51
CA GLY A 152 -13.66 -9.69 -20.03
C GLY A 152 -13.62 -8.88 -18.74
N SER A 153 -13.71 -9.53 -17.58
CA SER A 153 -13.40 -8.95 -16.27
C SER A 153 -12.07 -8.20 -16.34
N LEU A 154 -12.16 -6.87 -16.49
CA LEU A 154 -11.06 -5.95 -16.26
C LEU A 154 -10.74 -6.04 -14.77
N CYS A 155 -9.83 -6.95 -14.42
CA CYS A 155 -8.96 -6.75 -13.28
C CYS A 155 -8.17 -5.48 -13.61
N ASN A 156 -8.76 -4.32 -13.32
CA ASN A 156 -8.08 -3.04 -13.40
C ASN A 156 -6.82 -3.21 -12.56
N ASN A 157 -5.66 -3.19 -13.24
CA ASN A 157 -4.36 -3.11 -12.59
C ASN A 157 -4.36 -1.84 -11.74
N LEU A 158 -4.77 -1.97 -10.48
CA LEU A 158 -4.87 -0.90 -9.49
C LEU A 158 -3.46 -0.58 -9.02
N MET A 159 -2.74 0.17 -9.86
CA MET A 159 -1.42 0.68 -9.54
C MET A 159 -1.59 1.90 -8.63
N PHE A 160 -1.37 1.72 -7.33
CA PHE A 160 -1.27 2.81 -6.35
C PHE A 160 0.13 3.42 -6.43
N ASP A 161 0.22 4.75 -6.37
CA ASP A 161 1.49 5.40 -6.06
C ASP A 161 1.64 5.44 -4.55
N MET A 162 2.41 4.49 -4.01
CA MET A 162 2.68 4.39 -2.58
C MET A 162 3.98 5.11 -2.23
N ASN A 163 3.82 6.23 -1.55
CA ASN A 163 4.95 7.00 -1.03
C ASN A 163 5.27 6.56 0.39
N HIS A 164 6.57 6.42 0.68
CA HIS A 164 7.08 6.00 1.98
C HIS A 164 7.69 7.21 2.67
N VAL A 165 7.18 7.53 3.85
CA VAL A 165 7.67 8.61 4.70
C VAL A 165 8.50 7.99 5.81
N VAL A 166 9.77 8.38 5.96
CA VAL A 166 10.65 7.78 6.97
C VAL A 166 10.85 8.74 8.14
N LEU A 167 10.44 8.29 9.33
CA LEU A 167 10.57 9.02 10.59
C LEU A 167 11.43 8.27 11.59
N VAL A 168 12.17 9.02 12.41
CA VAL A 168 12.91 8.45 13.56
C VAL A 168 12.40 9.06 14.85
N LEU A 169 12.14 8.20 15.84
CA LEU A 169 11.92 8.59 17.23
C LEU A 169 13.26 8.78 17.96
N LYS A 170 13.47 9.97 18.52
CA LYS A 170 14.64 10.39 19.30
C LYS A 170 14.28 10.71 20.74
#